data_AF-A0A975GE74-F1
#
_entry.id   AF-A0A975GE74-F1
#
_cell.length_a   1.000
_cell.length_b   1.000
_cell.length_c   1.000
_cell.angle_alpha   90.00
_cell.angle_beta   90.00
_cell.angle_gamma   90.00
#
_symmetry.space_group_name_H-M   'P 1'
#
loop_
_entity.id
_entity.type
_entity.pdbx_description
1 polymer ?
#
loop_
_entity_poly.entity_id
_entity_poly.type
_entity_poly.pdbx_seq_one_letter_code
_entity_poly.pdbx_strand_id
1 'polypeptide(L)'
;MKTSTSYRLSEYKITENESGFLFWETHCGLGSCNRGQCFIRGNILFIEFSDIIDNGFLKLEFIEEIEKLKKWGKTEFYCSNYKILSCKNGHNTNVLELLTQSPSIEKNQTGVRDSISYKLGRYEIKKQNNSNICWKSHRRHNIYKSGKCFIEGGILFIGAAEIEKTGPTKKEFIRHLSQLPHWIDTDYYCSNYSLYHCENARICRFINETEKGIKRNLKNRKEKNTKNTYNKLSSKNDEVSRNMDFNVIINNSKKVCISTLSFLKNCSVRWRKK
;
A
#
# COMPACT_ATOMS: atom_id res chain seq x y z
N MET A 1 22.62 -25.39 -15.01
CA MET A 1 22.27 -24.26 -14.12
C MET A 1 20.79 -24.00 -14.30
N LYS A 2 19.97 -24.12 -13.25
CA LYS A 2 18.53 -23.87 -13.34
C LYS A 2 18.29 -22.37 -13.58
N THR A 3 17.43 -22.04 -14.52
CA THR A 3 17.12 -20.65 -14.88
C THR A 3 16.05 -20.10 -13.95
N SER A 4 16.37 -19.03 -13.22
CA SER A 4 15.39 -18.31 -12.39
C SER A 4 15.10 -16.95 -13.01
N THR A 5 13.83 -16.55 -13.02
CA THR A 5 13.45 -15.22 -13.50
C THR A 5 13.29 -14.28 -12.31
N SER A 6 13.96 -13.13 -12.37
CA SER A 6 13.87 -12.10 -11.33
C SER A 6 13.11 -10.87 -11.80
N TYR A 7 12.35 -10.30 -10.88
CA TYR A 7 11.49 -9.14 -11.07
C TYR A 7 11.73 -8.11 -9.96
N ARG A 8 11.48 -6.84 -10.28
CA ARG A 8 11.43 -5.75 -9.31
C ARG A 8 10.00 -5.50 -8.84
N LEU A 9 9.82 -5.43 -7.52
CA LEU A 9 8.58 -5.00 -6.88
C LEU A 9 8.91 -4.02 -5.75
N SER A 10 8.72 -2.71 -5.97
CA SER A 10 9.13 -1.68 -4.99
C SER A 10 10.62 -1.85 -4.62
N GLU A 11 10.91 -2.10 -3.34
CA GLU A 11 12.23 -2.39 -2.77
C GLU A 11 12.59 -3.89 -2.76
N TYR A 12 11.70 -4.75 -3.24
CA TYR A 12 11.89 -6.20 -3.26
C TYR A 12 12.38 -6.68 -4.63
N LYS A 13 13.31 -7.64 -4.61
CA LYS A 13 13.62 -8.53 -5.73
C LYS A 13 12.78 -9.79 -5.58
N ILE A 14 11.86 -10.04 -6.49
CA ILE A 14 11.04 -11.26 -6.52
C ILE A 14 11.68 -12.23 -7.51
N THR A 15 12.01 -13.43 -7.06
CA THR A 15 12.61 -14.48 -7.91
C THR A 15 11.68 -15.66 -8.00
N GLU A 16 11.37 -16.08 -9.22
CA GLU A 16 10.60 -17.27 -9.52
C GLU A 16 11.53 -18.35 -10.06
N ASN A 17 11.48 -19.53 -9.44
CA ASN A 17 12.23 -20.68 -9.92
C ASN A 17 11.40 -21.50 -10.93
N GLU A 18 12.05 -22.48 -11.59
CA GLU A 18 11.41 -23.36 -12.58
C GLU A 18 10.23 -24.16 -12.02
N SER A 19 10.21 -24.39 -10.71
CA SER A 19 9.12 -25.08 -10.01
C SER A 19 7.96 -24.16 -9.61
N GLY A 20 8.03 -22.87 -9.95
CA GLY A 20 7.01 -21.87 -9.63
C GLY A 20 7.04 -21.35 -8.20
N PHE A 21 8.03 -21.74 -7.38
CA PHE A 21 8.20 -21.15 -6.06
C PHE A 21 8.73 -19.72 -6.20
N LEU A 22 8.16 -18.83 -5.38
CA LEU A 22 8.53 -17.43 -5.33
C LEU A 22 9.31 -17.13 -4.06
N PHE A 23 10.37 -16.36 -4.22
CA PHE A 23 11.19 -15.84 -3.14
C PHE A 23 11.28 -14.33 -3.26
N TRP A 24 11.37 -13.65 -2.14
CA TRP A 24 11.66 -12.22 -2.10
C TRP A 24 13.00 -11.98 -1.41
N GLU A 25 13.68 -10.91 -1.82
CA GLU A 25 14.89 -10.41 -1.18
C GLU A 25 14.79 -8.88 -1.06
N THR A 26 15.23 -8.31 0.06
CA THR A 26 15.46 -6.86 0.22
C THR A 26 16.71 -6.61 1.05
N HIS A 27 17.41 -5.51 0.77
CA HIS A 27 18.47 -5.02 1.64
C HIS A 27 17.97 -4.82 3.10
N CYS A 28 18.84 -5.13 4.07
CA CYS A 28 18.64 -4.81 5.48
C CYS A 28 20.00 -4.43 6.10
N GLY A 29 20.04 -3.40 6.96
CA GLY A 29 21.28 -2.99 7.62
C GLY A 29 22.42 -2.62 6.64
N LEU A 30 23.67 -2.80 7.10
CA LEU A 30 24.89 -2.54 6.35
C LEU A 30 25.43 -3.85 5.77
N GLY A 31 25.32 -4.04 4.45
CA GLY A 31 25.85 -5.22 3.77
C GLY A 31 25.11 -6.51 4.10
N SER A 32 23.82 -6.43 4.46
CA SER A 32 22.97 -7.60 4.71
C SER A 32 21.71 -7.54 3.87
N CYS A 33 21.10 -8.71 3.67
CA CYS A 33 19.79 -8.81 3.04
C CYS A 33 18.88 -9.74 3.85
N ASN A 34 17.59 -9.43 3.81
CA ASN A 34 16.54 -10.34 4.26
C ASN A 34 16.00 -11.09 3.04
N ARG A 35 15.72 -12.37 3.23
CA ARG A 35 15.15 -13.22 2.18
C ARG A 35 14.07 -14.12 2.75
N GLY A 36 12.93 -14.19 2.07
CA GLY A 36 11.84 -15.07 2.46
C GLY A 36 11.12 -15.70 1.27
N GLN A 37 10.15 -16.56 1.59
CA GLN A 37 9.22 -17.08 0.60
C GLN A 37 8.11 -16.07 0.34
N CYS A 38 7.50 -16.16 -0.83
CA CYS A 38 6.24 -15.49 -1.12
C CYS A 38 5.33 -16.41 -1.90
N PHE A 39 4.05 -16.07 -1.92
CA PHE A 39 3.07 -16.82 -2.69
C PHE A 39 1.98 -15.92 -3.24
N ILE A 40 1.33 -16.37 -4.32
CA ILE A 40 0.22 -15.66 -4.95
C ILE A 40 -1.09 -16.32 -4.52
N ARG A 41 -2.08 -15.51 -4.14
CA ARG A 41 -3.46 -15.97 -3.94
C ARG A 41 -4.43 -14.90 -4.42
N GLY A 42 -5.22 -15.24 -5.45
CA GLY A 42 -6.00 -14.26 -6.21
C GLY A 42 -5.08 -13.23 -6.88
N ASN A 43 -5.44 -11.96 -6.81
CA ASN A 43 -4.67 -10.83 -7.34
C ASN A 43 -3.65 -10.26 -6.33
N ILE A 44 -3.27 -11.01 -5.30
CA ILE A 44 -2.37 -10.57 -4.22
C ILE A 44 -1.12 -11.47 -4.16
N LEU A 45 0.06 -10.85 -4.18
CA LEU A 45 1.32 -11.47 -3.78
C LEU A 45 1.55 -11.27 -2.27
N PHE A 46 1.63 -12.34 -1.50
CA PHE A 46 1.92 -12.31 -0.07
C PHE A 46 3.43 -12.43 0.18
N ILE A 47 4.00 -11.45 0.88
CA ILE A 47 5.41 -11.43 1.29
C ILE A 47 5.49 -12.01 2.71
N GLU A 48 6.02 -13.23 2.85
CA GLU A 48 6.18 -13.83 4.18
C GLU A 48 7.23 -13.14 5.02
N PHE A 49 7.16 -13.34 6.33
CA PHE A 49 8.23 -12.95 7.22
C PHE A 49 9.52 -13.70 6.87
N SER A 50 10.64 -12.99 6.97
CA SER A 50 11.96 -13.59 6.82
C SER A 50 12.52 -13.88 8.19
N ASP A 51 12.98 -15.11 8.39
CA ASP A 51 13.86 -15.49 9.49
C ASP A 51 15.32 -15.61 9.01
N ILE A 52 15.59 -15.31 7.74
CA ILE A 52 16.89 -15.45 7.10
C ILE A 52 17.51 -14.06 6.91
N ILE A 53 18.68 -13.88 7.51
CA ILE A 53 19.55 -12.72 7.30
C ILE A 53 20.83 -13.26 6.68
N ASP A 54 21.13 -12.83 5.47
CA ASP A 54 22.32 -13.25 4.74
C ASP A 54 23.27 -12.07 4.52
N ASN A 55 24.54 -12.38 4.23
CA ASN A 55 25.48 -11.40 3.70
C ASN A 55 24.94 -10.92 2.35
N GLY A 56 24.71 -9.61 2.26
CA GLY A 56 24.06 -8.98 1.13
C GLY A 56 24.90 -7.86 0.55
N PHE A 57 24.24 -7.06 -0.27
CA PHE A 57 24.85 -5.92 -0.93
C PHE A 57 24.77 -4.67 -0.07
N LEU A 58 25.60 -3.67 -0.39
CA LEU A 58 25.32 -2.33 0.09
C LEU A 58 23.97 -1.86 -0.49
N LYS A 59 23.25 -1.04 0.27
CA LYS A 59 21.92 -0.56 -0.12
C LYS A 59 21.88 0.02 -1.54
N LEU A 60 22.89 0.81 -1.91
CA LEU A 60 22.95 1.44 -3.22
C LEU A 60 23.13 0.41 -4.34
N GLU A 61 24.06 -0.54 -4.16
CA GLU A 61 24.32 -1.63 -5.12
C GLU A 61 23.05 -2.47 -5.32
N PHE A 62 22.36 -2.83 -4.24
CA PHE A 62 21.11 -3.59 -4.32
C PHE A 62 20.04 -2.84 -5.14
N ILE A 63 19.89 -1.54 -4.91
CA ILE A 63 18.93 -0.71 -5.64
C ILE A 63 19.28 -0.66 -7.13
N GLU A 64 20.55 -0.44 -7.46
CA GLU A 64 21.03 -0.41 -8.85
C GLU A 64 20.84 -1.75 -9.56
N GLU A 65 20.96 -2.88 -8.85
CA GLU A 65 20.67 -4.19 -9.40
C GLU A 65 19.18 -4.38 -9.68
N ILE A 66 18.30 -4.10 -8.72
CA ILE A 66 16.86 -4.33 -8.91
C ILE A 66 16.27 -3.39 -9.97
N GLU A 67 16.82 -2.19 -10.16
CA GLU A 67 16.35 -1.25 -11.18
C GLU A 67 16.51 -1.78 -12.61
N LYS A 68 17.46 -2.69 -12.84
CA LYS A 68 17.69 -3.36 -14.13
C LYS A 68 16.67 -4.49 -14.40
N LEU A 69 15.94 -4.94 -13.38
CA LEU A 69 14.98 -6.04 -13.50
C LEU A 69 13.65 -5.59 -14.10
N LYS A 70 12.96 -6.55 -14.75
CA LYS A 70 11.59 -6.34 -15.22
C LYS A 70 10.67 -6.06 -14.04
N LYS A 71 9.71 -5.14 -14.20
CA LYS A 71 8.71 -4.88 -13.15
C LYS A 71 7.81 -6.10 -12.94
N TRP A 72 7.44 -6.35 -11.69
CA TRP A 72 6.42 -7.34 -11.35
C TRP A 72 5.07 -6.94 -11.92
N GLY A 73 4.43 -7.86 -12.64
CA GLY A 73 3.14 -7.63 -13.30
C GLY A 73 2.18 -8.81 -13.21
N LYS A 74 2.45 -9.80 -12.35
CA LYS A 74 1.58 -11.00 -12.23
C LYS A 74 0.40 -10.79 -11.27
N THR A 75 0.49 -9.81 -10.37
CA THR A 75 -0.56 -9.46 -9.41
C THR A 75 -0.76 -7.94 -9.39
N GLU A 76 -1.97 -7.51 -9.08
CA GLU A 76 -2.28 -6.08 -8.93
C GLU A 76 -1.79 -5.54 -7.58
N PHE A 77 -1.85 -6.38 -6.55
CA PHE A 77 -1.49 -6.04 -5.19
C PHE A 77 -0.38 -6.93 -4.65
N TYR A 78 0.33 -6.40 -3.65
CA TYR A 78 1.13 -7.21 -2.73
C TYR A 78 0.76 -6.89 -1.29
N CYS A 79 0.85 -7.88 -0.42
CA CYS A 79 0.51 -7.80 0.98
C CYS A 79 1.73 -8.15 1.83
N SER A 80 2.09 -7.27 2.75
CA SER A 80 3.09 -7.51 3.78
C SER A 80 2.45 -7.42 5.18
N ASN A 81 3.18 -7.89 6.21
CA ASN A 81 2.75 -7.82 7.61
C ASN A 81 1.31 -8.32 7.85
N TYR A 82 1.02 -9.52 7.35
CA TYR A 82 -0.32 -10.09 7.41
C TYR A 82 -0.48 -11.10 8.54
N LYS A 83 -1.74 -11.33 8.95
CA LYS A 83 -2.11 -12.39 9.90
C LYS A 83 -3.37 -13.12 9.42
N ILE A 84 -3.15 -14.22 8.70
CA ILE A 84 -4.19 -15.10 8.18
C ILE A 84 -4.54 -16.17 9.22
N LEU A 85 -5.84 -16.34 9.44
CA LEU A 85 -6.43 -17.21 10.44
C LEU A 85 -7.51 -18.08 9.78
N SER A 86 -7.64 -19.34 10.22
CA SER A 86 -8.75 -20.19 9.78
C SER A 86 -10.06 -19.70 10.39
N CYS A 87 -11.13 -19.64 9.58
CA CYS A 87 -12.47 -19.29 10.02
C CYS A 87 -13.07 -20.33 10.98
N LYS A 88 -12.61 -21.58 10.91
CA LYS A 88 -13.15 -22.70 11.71
C LYS A 88 -12.72 -22.63 13.17
N ASN A 89 -11.43 -22.38 13.42
CA ASN A 89 -10.83 -22.45 14.75
C ASN A 89 -10.13 -21.16 15.21
N GLY A 90 -9.90 -20.19 14.31
CA GLY A 90 -9.21 -18.94 14.62
C GLY A 90 -7.71 -19.09 14.84
N HIS A 91 -7.11 -20.24 14.49
CA HIS A 91 -5.67 -20.46 14.58
C HIS A 91 -4.93 -19.90 13.36
N ASN A 92 -3.65 -19.59 13.54
CA ASN A 92 -2.76 -19.22 12.44
C ASN A 92 -2.65 -20.39 11.47
N THR A 93 -2.83 -20.08 10.19
CA THR A 93 -2.72 -21.05 9.10
C THR A 93 -1.28 -21.08 8.58
N ASN A 94 -0.77 -22.27 8.28
CA ASN A 94 0.51 -22.42 7.58
C ASN A 94 0.32 -22.10 6.08
N VAL A 95 1.28 -21.42 5.48
CA VAL A 95 1.38 -21.15 4.05
C VAL A 95 1.07 -22.37 3.19
N LEU A 96 1.57 -23.55 3.56
CA LEU A 96 1.34 -24.79 2.80
C LEU A 96 -0.16 -25.13 2.70
N GLU A 97 -0.93 -24.85 3.74
CA GLU A 97 -2.38 -25.03 3.75
C GLU A 97 -3.08 -24.01 2.82
N LEU A 98 -2.55 -22.78 2.76
CA LEU A 98 -3.01 -21.74 1.83
C LEU A 98 -2.64 -22.04 0.37
N LEU A 99 -1.62 -22.85 0.09
CA LEU A 99 -1.25 -23.20 -1.28
C LEU A 99 -2.01 -24.42 -1.81
N THR A 100 -2.40 -25.33 -0.92
CA THR A 100 -3.06 -26.59 -1.29
C THR A 100 -4.57 -26.46 -1.45
N GLN A 101 -5.20 -25.49 -0.80
CA GLN A 101 -6.64 -25.31 -0.88
C GLN A 101 -7.06 -24.43 -2.07
N SER A 102 -7.78 -25.03 -3.01
CA SER A 102 -8.47 -24.33 -4.08
C SER A 102 -9.43 -23.28 -3.49
N PRO A 103 -9.59 -22.11 -4.12
CA PRO A 103 -10.57 -21.13 -3.67
C PRO A 103 -11.98 -21.74 -3.74
N SER A 104 -12.63 -21.83 -2.58
CA SER A 104 -14.02 -22.26 -2.45
C SER A 104 -14.92 -21.35 -3.30
N ILE A 105 -15.58 -21.94 -4.30
CA ILE A 105 -16.43 -21.22 -5.26
C ILE A 105 -17.58 -20.53 -4.51
N GLU A 106 -17.78 -19.23 -4.79
CA GLU A 106 -18.88 -18.43 -4.26
C GLU A 106 -20.21 -19.14 -4.48
N LYS A 107 -20.85 -19.58 -3.39
CA LYS A 107 -22.22 -20.09 -3.43
C LYS A 107 -23.16 -18.89 -3.52
N ASN A 108 -23.65 -18.62 -4.73
CA ASN A 108 -24.70 -17.65 -4.97
C ASN A 108 -26.02 -18.15 -4.35
N GLN A 109 -26.32 -17.71 -3.13
CA GLN A 109 -27.65 -17.88 -2.55
C GLN A 109 -28.54 -16.73 -3.00
N THR A 110 -29.42 -17.03 -3.95
CA THR A 110 -30.54 -16.20 -4.37
C THR A 110 -31.70 -16.39 -3.40
N GLY A 111 -31.90 -15.46 -2.46
CA GLY A 111 -33.09 -15.50 -1.61
C GLY A 111 -33.12 -14.46 -0.50
N VAL A 112 -34.01 -13.48 -0.67
CA VAL A 112 -34.61 -12.60 0.36
C VAL A 112 -33.76 -11.41 0.84
N ARG A 113 -34.46 -10.29 1.10
CA ARG A 113 -34.00 -8.89 1.16
C ARG A 113 -33.22 -8.49 2.42
N ASP A 114 -32.76 -9.45 3.22
CA ASP A 114 -32.25 -9.15 4.56
C ASP A 114 -30.73 -9.25 4.64
N SER A 115 -30.11 -8.25 5.25
CA SER A 115 -28.70 -8.32 5.60
C SER A 115 -28.47 -9.39 6.66
N ILE A 116 -27.66 -10.39 6.37
CA ILE A 116 -27.39 -11.50 7.29
C ILE A 116 -26.12 -11.18 8.10
N SER A 117 -26.20 -11.38 9.42
CA SER A 117 -25.05 -11.27 10.33
C SER A 117 -24.53 -12.66 10.70
N TYR A 118 -23.22 -12.79 10.74
CA TYR A 118 -22.48 -14.02 11.04
C TYR A 118 -21.49 -13.77 12.18
N LYS A 119 -21.13 -14.84 12.88
CA LYS A 119 -20.05 -14.89 13.85
C LYS A 119 -18.75 -15.32 13.18
N LEU A 120 -17.68 -14.55 13.39
CA LEU A 120 -16.31 -14.92 13.03
C LEU A 120 -15.36 -14.57 14.18
N GLY A 121 -15.02 -15.55 15.02
CA GLY A 121 -14.23 -15.32 16.24
C GLY A 121 -14.87 -14.27 17.15
N ARG A 122 -14.21 -13.11 17.28
CA ARG A 122 -14.71 -11.95 18.05
C ARG A 122 -15.52 -10.93 17.23
N TYR A 123 -15.69 -11.18 15.94
CA TYR A 123 -16.30 -10.25 15.00
C TYR A 123 -17.74 -10.68 14.68
N GLU A 124 -18.64 -9.70 14.60
CA GLU A 124 -19.89 -9.81 13.85
C GLU A 124 -19.59 -9.42 12.41
N ILE A 125 -19.80 -10.31 11.45
CA ILE A 125 -19.64 -10.05 10.02
C ILE A 125 -21.03 -9.90 9.41
N LYS A 126 -21.34 -8.71 8.91
CA LYS A 126 -22.62 -8.40 8.28
C LYS A 126 -22.46 -8.35 6.76
N LYS A 127 -23.10 -9.28 6.06
CA LYS A 127 -23.12 -9.35 4.59
C LYS A 127 -24.40 -8.69 4.07
N GLN A 128 -24.25 -7.71 3.18
CA GLN A 128 -25.35 -7.04 2.50
C GLN A 128 -25.43 -7.49 1.03
N ASN A 129 -26.60 -7.29 0.40
CA ASN A 129 -26.89 -7.76 -0.96
C ASN A 129 -26.04 -7.09 -2.06
N ASN A 130 -25.43 -5.95 -1.76
CA ASN A 130 -24.57 -5.18 -2.67
C ASN A 130 -23.08 -5.58 -2.56
N SER A 131 -22.80 -6.80 -2.11
CA SER A 131 -21.44 -7.29 -1.80
C SER A 131 -20.69 -6.45 -0.77
N ASN A 132 -21.36 -5.54 -0.05
CA ASN A 132 -20.75 -4.83 1.06
C ASN A 132 -20.74 -5.74 2.28
N ILE A 133 -19.53 -6.05 2.74
CA ILE A 133 -19.29 -6.81 3.95
C ILE A 133 -18.74 -5.82 4.97
N CYS A 134 -19.33 -5.80 6.16
CA CYS A 134 -18.86 -4.98 7.27
C CYS A 134 -18.58 -5.86 8.48
N TRP A 135 -17.61 -5.46 9.30
CA TRP A 135 -17.36 -6.09 10.58
C TRP A 135 -17.73 -5.18 11.73
N LYS A 136 -18.10 -5.77 12.86
CA LYS A 136 -18.14 -5.10 14.17
C LYS A 136 -17.42 -5.94 15.22
N SER A 137 -16.75 -5.28 16.17
CA SER A 137 -16.13 -5.94 17.32
C SER A 137 -16.19 -5.02 18.54
N HIS A 138 -16.47 -5.61 19.69
CA HIS A 138 -16.36 -4.92 20.98
C HIS A 138 -14.88 -4.64 21.34
N ARG A 139 -14.62 -3.50 22.00
CA ARG A 139 -13.33 -3.04 22.54
C ARG A 139 -13.48 -2.65 24.02
N ARG A 140 -12.48 -2.07 24.68
CA ARG A 140 -12.59 -1.74 26.12
C ARG A 140 -13.69 -0.67 26.33
N HIS A 141 -14.31 -0.64 27.52
CA HIS A 141 -15.25 0.40 27.97
C HIS A 141 -16.57 0.55 27.20
N ASN A 142 -17.28 -0.54 26.92
CA ASN A 142 -18.59 -0.50 26.23
C ASN A 142 -18.55 0.23 24.88
N ILE A 143 -17.39 0.21 24.22
CA ILE A 143 -17.18 0.76 22.90
C ILE A 143 -17.13 -0.40 21.92
N TYR A 144 -17.83 -0.28 20.81
CA TYR A 144 -17.61 -1.14 19.66
C TYR A 144 -16.99 -0.35 18.51
N LYS A 145 -16.16 -1.06 17.74
CA LYS A 145 -15.62 -0.58 16.48
C LYS A 145 -16.28 -1.33 15.34
N SER A 146 -16.44 -0.66 14.21
CA SER A 146 -16.87 -1.28 12.98
C SER A 146 -16.11 -0.72 11.78
N GLY A 147 -15.99 -1.54 10.75
CA GLY A 147 -15.33 -1.16 9.51
C GLY A 147 -15.80 -2.05 8.36
N LYS A 148 -15.21 -1.84 7.19
CA LYS A 148 -15.52 -2.65 6.00
C LYS A 148 -14.62 -3.88 5.93
N CYS A 149 -15.09 -4.87 5.19
CA CYS A 149 -14.37 -6.06 4.79
C CYS A 149 -14.38 -6.20 3.28
N PHE A 150 -13.48 -7.02 2.74
CA PHE A 150 -13.52 -7.49 1.35
C PHE A 150 -13.01 -8.92 1.29
N ILE A 151 -13.37 -9.64 0.23
CA ILE A 151 -12.87 -10.99 -0.04
C ILE A 151 -11.99 -10.91 -1.28
N GLU A 152 -10.79 -11.48 -1.20
CA GLU A 152 -9.88 -11.62 -2.34
C GLU A 152 -9.10 -12.93 -2.19
N GLY A 153 -8.95 -13.69 -3.30
CA GLY A 153 -8.29 -15.00 -3.25
C GLY A 153 -8.94 -16.00 -2.28
N GLY A 154 -10.24 -15.87 -1.99
CA GLY A 154 -10.94 -16.70 -1.00
C GLY A 154 -10.57 -16.41 0.46
N ILE A 155 -9.99 -15.25 0.75
CA ILE A 155 -9.64 -14.79 2.10
C ILE A 155 -10.48 -13.55 2.44
N LEU A 156 -11.15 -13.56 3.59
CA LEU A 156 -11.86 -12.38 4.11
C LEU A 156 -10.89 -11.42 4.80
N PHE A 157 -10.70 -10.21 4.29
CA PHE A 157 -9.88 -9.18 4.92
C PHE A 157 -10.72 -8.31 5.85
N ILE A 158 -10.28 -8.19 7.11
CA ILE A 158 -10.88 -7.30 8.11
C ILE A 158 -10.21 -5.93 8.04
N GLY A 159 -10.86 -4.97 7.40
CA GLY A 159 -10.31 -3.63 7.20
C GLY A 159 -10.19 -2.82 8.49
N ALA A 160 -9.60 -1.62 8.38
CA ALA A 160 -9.46 -0.71 9.50
C ALA A 160 -10.84 -0.29 10.08
N ALA A 161 -10.85 0.07 11.37
CA ALA A 161 -12.03 0.61 12.01
C ALA A 161 -12.37 1.98 11.42
N GLU A 162 -13.59 2.15 10.90
CA GLU A 162 -14.09 3.41 10.36
C GLU A 162 -14.98 4.14 11.38
N ILE A 163 -15.65 3.39 12.25
CA ILE A 163 -16.63 3.90 13.20
C ILE A 163 -16.28 3.37 14.59
N GLU A 164 -16.37 4.24 15.58
CA GLU A 164 -16.24 3.94 17.00
C GLU A 164 -17.43 4.55 17.73
N LYS A 165 -18.20 3.74 18.45
CA LYS A 165 -19.42 4.16 19.13
C LYS A 165 -19.56 3.47 20.47
N THR A 166 -20.20 4.16 21.42
CA THR A 166 -20.73 3.53 22.63
C THR A 166 -21.78 2.51 22.21
N GLY A 167 -21.75 1.34 22.82
CA GLY A 167 -22.71 0.30 22.56
C GLY A 167 -22.84 -0.66 23.74
N PRO A 168 -23.28 -1.90 23.46
CA PRO A 168 -23.58 -2.86 24.51
C PRO A 168 -22.32 -3.19 25.32
N THR A 169 -22.54 -3.65 26.55
CA THR A 169 -21.47 -4.17 27.38
C THR A 169 -20.79 -5.36 26.69
N LYS A 170 -19.53 -5.64 27.08
CA LYS A 170 -18.79 -6.81 26.57
C LYS A 170 -19.61 -8.09 26.66
N LYS A 171 -20.30 -8.28 27.78
CA LYS A 171 -21.10 -9.47 28.08
C LYS A 171 -22.29 -9.58 27.13
N GLU A 172 -23.00 -8.48 26.90
CA GLU A 172 -24.12 -8.42 25.97
C GLU A 172 -23.68 -8.67 24.52
N PHE A 173 -22.57 -8.07 24.10
CA PHE A 173 -22.02 -8.30 22.75
C PHE A 173 -21.61 -9.75 22.52
N ILE A 174 -20.95 -10.38 23.50
CA ILE A 174 -20.58 -11.80 23.42
C ILE A 174 -21.83 -12.69 23.39
N ARG A 175 -22.84 -12.38 24.21
CA ARG A 175 -24.12 -13.10 24.19
C ARG A 175 -24.78 -12.99 22.81
N HIS A 176 -24.81 -11.80 22.22
CA HIS A 176 -25.33 -11.59 20.87
C HIS A 176 -24.53 -12.40 19.82
N LEU A 177 -23.19 -12.32 19.84
CA LEU A 177 -22.35 -13.09 18.92
C LEU A 177 -22.59 -14.60 19.02
N SER A 178 -22.89 -15.12 20.21
CA SER A 178 -23.14 -16.56 20.41
C SER A 178 -24.42 -17.06 19.73
N GLN A 179 -25.34 -16.16 19.37
CA GLN A 179 -26.60 -16.48 18.70
C GLN A 179 -26.52 -16.41 17.17
N LEU A 180 -25.42 -15.88 16.62
CA LEU A 180 -25.25 -15.72 15.18
C LEU A 180 -24.71 -17.02 14.54
N PRO A 181 -25.14 -17.33 13.30
CA PRO A 181 -24.56 -18.44 12.53
C PRO A 181 -23.08 -18.20 12.28
N HIS A 182 -22.30 -19.28 12.17
CA HIS A 182 -20.88 -19.19 11.84
C HIS A 182 -20.67 -18.68 10.41
N TRP A 183 -19.60 -17.93 10.19
CA TRP A 183 -19.16 -17.54 8.85
C TRP A 183 -18.75 -18.76 8.04
N ILE A 184 -19.29 -18.89 6.82
CA ILE A 184 -19.10 -20.05 5.93
C ILE A 184 -18.61 -19.69 4.53
N ASP A 185 -18.53 -18.40 4.19
CA ASP A 185 -18.23 -17.99 2.81
C ASP A 185 -16.74 -18.12 2.48
N THR A 186 -15.85 -18.08 3.48
CA THR A 186 -14.41 -18.26 3.31
C THR A 186 -13.84 -19.19 4.36
N ASP A 187 -12.83 -19.98 3.99
CA ASP A 187 -12.09 -20.84 4.92
C ASP A 187 -11.10 -20.06 5.78
N TYR A 188 -10.67 -18.88 5.31
CA TYR A 188 -9.70 -18.02 5.97
C TYR A 188 -10.15 -16.57 6.07
N TYR A 189 -9.59 -15.88 7.06
CA TYR A 189 -9.70 -14.44 7.19
C TYR A 189 -8.36 -13.81 7.62
N CYS A 190 -8.12 -12.59 7.17
CA CYS A 190 -6.93 -11.81 7.48
C CYS A 190 -7.31 -10.68 8.45
N SER A 191 -6.79 -10.75 9.68
CA SER A 191 -7.16 -9.83 10.77
C SER A 191 -6.27 -8.59 10.88
N ASN A 192 -5.10 -8.65 10.24
CA ASN A 192 -4.11 -7.58 10.16
C ASN A 192 -3.40 -7.73 8.82
N TYR A 193 -3.15 -6.64 8.10
CA TYR A 193 -2.46 -6.65 6.82
C TYR A 193 -1.98 -5.25 6.45
N SER A 194 -0.97 -5.19 5.58
CA SER A 194 -0.57 -3.98 4.85
C SER A 194 -0.61 -4.30 3.36
N LEU A 195 -1.63 -3.79 2.66
CA LEU A 195 -1.84 -4.03 1.24
C LEU A 195 -1.33 -2.85 0.43
N TYR A 196 -0.69 -3.12 -0.70
CA TYR A 196 -0.06 -2.13 -1.56
C TYR A 196 -0.32 -2.45 -3.03
N HIS A 197 -0.38 -1.43 -3.87
CA HIS A 197 -0.39 -1.62 -5.32
C HIS A 197 1.01 -2.01 -5.82
N CYS A 198 1.11 -3.05 -6.65
CA CYS A 198 2.37 -3.46 -7.26
C CYS A 198 2.96 -2.39 -8.19
N GLU A 199 2.11 -1.62 -8.88
CA GLU A 199 2.55 -0.62 -9.86
C GLU A 199 3.36 0.53 -9.23
N ASN A 200 2.93 1.01 -8.07
CA ASN A 200 3.40 2.27 -7.49
C ASN A 200 3.71 2.21 -5.99
N ALA A 201 3.63 1.04 -5.37
CA ALA A 201 3.88 0.80 -3.95
C ALA A 201 3.05 1.66 -2.99
N ARG A 202 1.91 2.21 -3.45
CA ARG A 202 1.01 2.96 -2.57
C ARG A 202 0.14 2.02 -1.75
N ILE A 203 -0.05 2.39 -0.49
CA ILE A 203 -0.95 1.67 0.43
C ILE A 203 -2.37 1.68 -0.16
N CYS A 204 -2.95 0.49 -0.25
CA CYS A 204 -4.33 0.24 -0.62
C CYS A 204 -5.12 -0.16 0.64
N ARG A 205 -6.20 0.56 0.95
CA ARG A 205 -7.06 0.21 2.10
C ARG A 205 -8.16 -0.77 1.73
N PHE A 206 -8.66 -0.67 0.50
CA PHE A 206 -9.69 -1.52 -0.08
C PHE A 206 -9.45 -1.72 -1.57
N ILE A 207 -9.53 -2.97 -2.03
CA ILE A 207 -9.33 -3.33 -3.45
C ILE A 207 -10.32 -2.59 -4.36
N ASN A 208 -11.56 -2.40 -3.92
CA ASN A 208 -12.60 -1.72 -4.71
C ASN A 208 -12.49 -0.18 -4.75
N GLU A 209 -11.45 0.43 -4.16
CA GLU A 209 -11.20 1.88 -4.29
C GLU A 209 -10.66 2.30 -5.67
N THR A 210 -10.10 1.34 -6.42
CA THR A 210 -9.43 1.57 -7.70
C THR A 210 -10.32 2.22 -8.76
N GLU A 211 -11.61 1.85 -8.85
CA GLU A 211 -12.51 2.43 -9.84
C GLU A 211 -12.72 3.95 -9.66
N LYS A 212 -12.66 4.44 -8.41
CA LYS A 212 -12.83 5.86 -8.10
C LYS A 212 -11.50 6.62 -8.11
N GLY A 213 -10.40 5.96 -7.73
CA GLY A 213 -9.05 6.55 -7.72
C GLY A 213 -8.45 6.74 -9.11
N ILE A 214 -8.63 5.77 -10.02
CA ILE A 214 -8.14 5.83 -11.41
C ILE A 214 -8.80 6.99 -12.16
N LYS A 215 -10.10 7.22 -11.97
CA LYS A 215 -10.83 8.35 -12.58
C LYS A 215 -10.30 9.72 -12.12
N ARG A 216 -9.92 9.87 -10.83
CA ARG A 216 -9.32 11.12 -10.33
C ARG A 216 -7.92 11.36 -10.89
N ASN A 217 -7.08 10.32 -10.99
CA ASN A 217 -5.74 10.45 -11.55
C ASN A 217 -5.75 10.74 -13.06
N LEU A 218 -6.66 10.14 -13.84
CA LEU A 218 -6.84 10.47 -15.26
C LEU A 218 -7.31 11.92 -15.47
N LYS A 219 -8.20 12.42 -14.60
CA LYS A 219 -8.67 13.81 -14.65
C LYS A 219 -7.54 14.80 -14.31
N ASN A 220 -6.77 14.53 -13.27
CA ASN A 220 -5.64 15.37 -12.85
C ASN A 220 -4.47 15.36 -13.87
N ARG A 221 -4.27 14.24 -14.57
CA ARG A 221 -3.23 14.13 -15.62
C ARG A 221 -3.64 14.86 -16.91
N LYS A 222 -4.94 14.89 -17.24
CA LYS A 222 -5.46 15.74 -18.33
C LYS A 222 -5.31 17.23 -17.99
N GLU A 223 -5.70 17.67 -16.79
CA GLU A 223 -5.61 19.09 -16.39
C GLU A 223 -4.19 19.65 -16.30
N LYS A 224 -3.20 18.83 -15.89
CA LYS A 224 -1.79 19.24 -15.91
C LYS A 224 -1.22 19.36 -17.33
N ASN A 225 -1.67 18.51 -18.25
CA ASN A 225 -1.25 18.60 -19.64
C ASN A 225 -1.86 19.83 -20.34
N THR A 226 -3.14 20.19 -20.08
CA THR A 226 -3.74 21.41 -20.64
C THR A 226 -3.09 22.69 -20.12
N LYS A 227 -2.71 22.74 -18.83
CA LYS A 227 -2.01 23.90 -18.25
C LYS A 227 -0.59 24.07 -18.79
N ASN A 228 0.13 22.97 -19.04
CA ASN A 228 1.45 23.04 -19.66
C ASN A 228 1.40 23.45 -21.14
N THR A 229 0.33 23.13 -21.87
CA THR A 229 0.17 23.59 -23.26
C THR A 229 -0.13 25.10 -23.32
N TYR A 230 -0.94 25.64 -22.40
CA TYR A 230 -1.20 27.08 -22.33
C TYR A 230 0.05 27.89 -21.92
N ASN A 231 0.84 27.41 -20.95
CA ASN A 231 2.05 28.10 -20.53
C ASN A 231 3.16 28.06 -21.61
N LYS A 232 3.18 27.03 -22.47
CA LYS A 232 4.15 26.92 -23.56
C LYS A 232 3.77 27.73 -24.81
N LEU A 233 2.49 28.09 -24.99
CA LEU A 233 2.07 29.08 -26.00
C LEU A 233 2.24 30.52 -25.49
N SER A 234 2.03 30.78 -24.20
CA SER A 234 2.23 32.12 -23.62
C SER A 234 3.70 32.56 -23.64
N SER A 235 4.65 31.64 -23.41
CA SER A 235 6.08 31.97 -23.39
C SER A 235 6.70 32.15 -24.78
N LYS A 236 5.98 31.86 -25.87
CA LYS A 236 6.46 32.09 -27.25
C LYS A 236 6.03 33.43 -27.83
N ASN A 237 5.06 34.12 -27.23
CA ASN A 237 4.60 35.42 -27.71
C ASN A 237 5.40 36.59 -27.09
N ASP A 238 6.08 36.39 -25.96
CA ASP A 238 6.86 37.44 -25.29
C ASP A 238 8.30 37.59 -25.81
N GLU A 239 8.80 36.65 -26.62
CA GLU A 239 10.13 36.72 -27.26
C GLU A 239 10.11 37.36 -28.65
N VAL A 240 8.94 37.59 -29.26
CA VAL A 240 8.84 38.19 -30.60
C VAL A 240 8.67 39.72 -30.54
N SER A 241 8.29 40.31 -29.40
CA SER A 241 8.08 41.76 -29.25
C SER A 241 9.24 42.54 -28.63
N ARG A 242 10.43 41.94 -28.45
CA ARG A 242 11.60 42.62 -27.84
C ARG A 242 12.87 42.71 -28.71
N ASN A 243 12.77 42.39 -30.00
CA ASN A 243 13.90 42.45 -30.94
C ASN A 243 13.65 43.43 -32.11
N MET A 244 13.01 44.56 -31.85
CA MET A 244 13.17 45.75 -32.67
C MET A 244 13.35 46.95 -31.75
N ASP A 245 14.26 47.83 -32.15
CA ASP A 245 14.61 49.12 -31.55
C ASP A 245 15.59 49.07 -30.37
N PHE A 246 16.88 49.22 -30.67
CA PHE A 246 17.65 50.44 -30.36
C PHE A 246 19.14 50.23 -30.71
N ASN A 247 19.49 50.52 -31.96
CA ASN A 247 20.83 51.00 -32.29
C ASN A 247 20.89 52.51 -32.02
N VAL A 248 22.10 53.00 -31.74
CA VAL A 248 22.51 54.41 -31.61
C VAL A 248 22.37 54.99 -30.18
N ILE A 249 23.51 55.19 -29.49
CA ILE A 249 24.11 56.50 -29.11
C ILE A 249 25.31 56.30 -28.13
N ILE A 250 26.51 56.52 -28.67
CA ILE A 250 27.65 57.35 -28.18
C ILE A 250 28.24 57.18 -26.75
N ASN A 251 29.53 56.77 -26.76
CA ASN A 251 30.74 57.23 -26.04
C ASN A 251 30.73 57.90 -24.64
N ASN A 252 31.81 57.54 -23.92
CA ASN A 252 32.60 58.29 -22.93
C ASN A 252 32.02 58.45 -21.52
N SER A 253 32.70 57.87 -20.51
CA SER A 253 33.65 58.60 -19.66
C SER A 253 34.14 57.80 -18.45
N LYS A 254 35.35 58.17 -18.00
CA LYS A 254 36.20 57.60 -16.93
C LYS A 254 35.74 58.00 -15.51
N LYS A 255 36.38 57.36 -14.52
CA LYS A 255 36.63 57.73 -13.08
C LYS A 255 35.76 56.98 -12.05
N VAL A 256 36.32 56.13 -11.17
CA VAL A 256 37.19 56.32 -9.96
C VAL A 256 36.37 56.56 -8.67
N CYS A 257 36.87 55.96 -7.57
CA CYS A 257 36.49 55.98 -6.13
C CYS A 257 35.56 54.83 -5.68
N ILE A 258 36.04 53.84 -4.92
CA ILE A 258 36.41 53.80 -3.49
C ILE A 258 35.24 54.21 -2.58
N SER A 259 34.71 53.26 -1.79
CA SER A 259 34.60 53.34 -0.32
C SER A 259 33.70 52.23 0.29
N THR A 260 34.32 51.43 1.16
CA THR A 260 33.94 51.01 2.53
C THR A 260 32.54 50.45 2.92
N LEU A 261 32.63 49.65 4.00
CA LEU A 261 31.64 49.14 4.96
C LEU A 261 31.08 47.72 4.64
N SER A 262 31.41 46.63 5.35
CA SER A 262 31.62 46.28 6.78
C SER A 262 30.41 45.55 7.40
N PHE A 263 30.71 44.77 8.46
CA PHE A 263 29.78 44.15 9.43
C PHE A 263 29.01 42.89 8.93
N LEU A 264 28.86 41.78 9.65
CA LEU A 264 29.25 41.31 10.98
C LEU A 264 29.13 39.77 10.97
N LYS A 265 30.14 39.05 11.49
CA LYS A 265 30.01 37.66 11.96
C LYS A 265 29.98 37.71 13.48
N ASN A 266 28.94 37.16 14.11
CA ASN A 266 29.01 36.48 15.40
C ASN A 266 27.64 35.95 15.82
N CYS A 267 27.55 34.64 16.05
CA CYS A 267 26.64 34.02 17.01
C CYS A 267 27.16 32.60 17.33
N SER A 268 27.97 32.50 18.38
CA SER A 268 28.26 31.24 19.07
C SER A 268 27.21 31.04 20.16
N VAL A 269 26.47 29.93 20.08
CA VAL A 269 25.50 29.52 21.09
C VAL A 269 26.16 28.57 22.08
N ARG A 270 26.03 28.93 23.36
CA ARG A 270 26.48 28.24 24.56
C ARG A 270 25.26 27.59 25.20
N TRP A 271 25.27 26.27 25.44
CA TRP A 271 24.34 25.64 26.38
C TRP A 271 25.11 24.79 27.40
N ARG A 272 24.88 25.13 28.67
CA ARG A 272 25.36 24.44 29.87
C ARG A 272 24.40 23.30 30.23
N LYS A 273 24.99 22.27 30.84
CA LYS A 273 24.34 21.25 31.66
C LYS A 273 23.75 21.85 32.95
N LYS A 274 22.57 21.41 33.34
CA LYS A 274 22.30 20.68 34.59
C LYS A 274 20.92 20.03 34.50
#